data_AF-A0A938CQV9-F1
#
_entry.id   AF-A0A938CQV9-F1
#
_cell.length_a   1.000
_cell.length_b   1.000
_cell.length_c   1.000
_cell.angle_alpha   90.00
_cell.angle_beta   90.00
_cell.angle_gamma   90.00
#
_symmetry.space_group_name_H-M   'P 1'
#
loop_
_entity.id
_entity.type
_entity.pdbx_description
1 polymer ?
#
loop_
_entity_poly.entity_id
_entity_poly.type
_entity_poly.pdbx_seq_one_letter_code
_entity_poly.pdbx_strand_id
1 'polypeptide(L)'
;AEESERRQKEFALRTQRFIDALDVDETLAQLLASEGFASVEEIAYVDQREIASIEGLDEQTAEELQNRARANLEKAAAELEARRRELGVLDELKEIEGLTPAMLVALGEAGVKSVEDLADCASDDLIGWTERKAGETVKHKGAFSDLEVSTDEANALIIAARVKAGWIEAPAPAAAEEAPADESAEA
;
A
#
# COMPACT_ATOMS: atom_id res chain seq x y z
N ALA A 1 26.66 -11.40 11.44
CA ALA A 1 26.73 -11.82 10.02
C ALA A 1 25.38 -11.58 9.35
N GLU A 2 24.30 -12.19 9.85
CA GLU A 2 22.94 -12.02 9.31
C GLU A 2 22.48 -10.56 9.15
N GLU A 3 22.71 -9.69 10.13
CA GLU A 3 22.30 -8.28 10.00
C GLU A 3 23.04 -7.55 8.86
N SER A 4 24.34 -7.83 8.70
CA SER A 4 25.14 -7.24 7.62
C SER A 4 24.71 -7.77 6.25
N GLU A 5 24.41 -9.07 6.16
CA GLU A 5 23.90 -9.68 4.93
C GLU A 5 22.52 -9.16 4.56
N ARG A 6 21.63 -8.97 5.55
CA ARG A 6 20.31 -8.38 5.34
C ARG A 6 20.43 -6.97 4.77
N ARG A 7 21.24 -6.11 5.40
CA ARG A 7 21.45 -4.73 4.94
C ARG A 7 22.02 -4.65 3.53
N GLN A 8 22.96 -5.53 3.17
CA GLN A 8 23.51 -5.59 1.81
C GLN A 8 22.45 -5.99 0.78
N LYS A 9 21.58 -6.96 1.10
CA LYS A 9 20.47 -7.35 0.24
C LYS A 9 19.45 -6.23 0.08
N GLU A 10 19.09 -5.55 1.17
CA GLU A 10 18.17 -4.42 1.14
C GLU A 10 18.73 -3.26 0.30
N PHE A 11 20.02 -2.95 0.46
CA PHE A 11 20.70 -1.94 -0.34
C PHE A 11 20.66 -2.30 -1.84
N ALA A 12 21.06 -3.51 -2.21
CA ALA A 12 21.03 -3.97 -3.59
C ALA A 12 19.61 -3.95 -4.19
N LEU A 13 18.60 -4.33 -3.41
CA LEU A 13 17.20 -4.29 -3.84
C LEU A 13 16.73 -2.86 -4.09
N ARG A 14 17.07 -1.91 -3.22
CA ARG A 14 16.73 -0.48 -3.39
C ARG A 14 17.43 0.11 -4.61
N THR A 15 18.72 -0.14 -4.75
CA THR A 15 19.49 0.28 -5.93
C THR A 15 18.83 -0.21 -7.21
N GLN A 16 18.52 -1.51 -7.30
CA GLN A 16 17.88 -2.06 -8.49
C GLN A 16 16.52 -1.42 -8.76
N ARG A 17 15.71 -1.21 -7.72
CA ARG A 17 14.41 -0.53 -7.85
C ARG A 17 14.56 0.89 -8.41
N PHE A 18 15.57 1.64 -7.98
CA PHE A 18 15.80 2.99 -8.50
C PHE A 18 16.28 2.99 -9.95
N ILE A 19 17.15 2.05 -10.34
CA ILE A 19 17.55 1.86 -11.73
C ILE A 19 16.31 1.62 -12.59
N ASP A 20 15.49 0.63 -12.22
CA ASP A 20 14.33 0.21 -13.01
C ASP A 20 13.24 1.29 -13.07
N ALA A 21 13.00 1.99 -11.96
CA ALA A 21 11.89 2.93 -11.85
C ALA A 21 12.22 4.34 -12.38
N LEU A 22 13.46 4.80 -12.18
CA LEU A 22 13.89 6.16 -12.50
C LEU A 22 14.71 6.24 -13.80
N ASP A 23 15.04 5.09 -14.42
CA ASP A 23 15.89 4.99 -15.62
C ASP A 23 17.23 5.71 -15.43
N VAL A 24 17.89 5.39 -14.31
CA VAL A 24 19.19 5.95 -13.90
C VAL A 24 20.27 4.89 -13.94
N ASP A 25 21.53 5.29 -14.02
CA ASP A 25 22.65 4.36 -13.91
C ASP A 25 22.85 3.86 -12.47
N GLU A 26 23.67 2.81 -12.35
CA GLU A 26 23.94 2.15 -11.07
C GLU A 26 24.60 3.09 -10.04
N THR A 27 25.46 4.02 -10.47
CA THR A 27 26.15 4.93 -9.54
C THR A 27 25.16 5.89 -8.90
N LEU A 28 24.27 6.47 -9.72
CA LEU A 28 23.23 7.37 -9.23
C LEU A 28 22.21 6.63 -8.33
N ALA A 29 21.82 5.41 -8.70
CA ALA A 29 20.93 4.61 -7.87
C ALA A 29 21.55 4.23 -6.51
N GLN A 30 22.83 3.85 -6.50
CA GLN A 30 23.56 3.57 -5.26
C GLN A 30 23.70 4.81 -4.37
N LEU A 31 23.89 5.98 -4.98
CA LEU A 31 23.94 7.25 -4.27
C LEU A 31 22.61 7.53 -3.56
N LEU A 32 21.48 7.44 -4.28
CA LEU A 32 20.14 7.60 -3.70
C LEU A 32 19.89 6.60 -2.55
N ALA A 33 20.26 5.34 -2.74
CA ALA A 33 20.13 4.32 -1.69
C ALA A 33 21.03 4.59 -0.47
N SER A 34 22.20 5.22 -0.67
CA SER A 34 23.15 5.57 0.40
C SER A 34 22.70 6.76 1.22
N GLU A 35 22.03 7.73 0.58
CA GLU A 35 21.41 8.90 1.24
C GLU A 35 20.17 8.52 2.07
N GLY A 36 19.66 7.30 1.91
CA GLY A 36 18.65 6.72 2.78
C GLY A 36 17.27 6.54 2.15
N PHE A 37 17.09 6.99 0.90
CA PHE A 37 15.82 6.80 0.18
C PHE A 37 15.46 5.31 0.12
N ALA A 38 14.25 4.99 0.57
CA ALA A 38 13.76 3.63 0.68
C ALA A 38 12.79 3.25 -0.44
N SER A 39 12.18 4.24 -1.11
CA SER A 39 11.17 4.01 -2.14
C SER A 39 11.14 5.10 -3.22
N VAL A 40 10.56 4.76 -4.37
CA VAL A 40 10.32 5.70 -5.48
C VAL A 40 9.34 6.80 -5.07
N GLU A 41 8.39 6.47 -4.20
CA GLU A 41 7.41 7.40 -3.67
C GLU A 41 8.04 8.48 -2.79
N GLU A 42 9.02 8.12 -1.97
CA GLU A 42 9.79 9.07 -1.18
C GLU A 42 10.52 10.07 -2.10
N ILE A 43 11.17 9.58 -3.16
CA ILE A 43 11.84 10.44 -4.14
C ILE A 43 10.82 11.36 -4.85
N ALA A 44 9.65 10.86 -5.20
CA ALA A 44 8.62 11.62 -5.90
C ALA A 44 8.08 12.82 -5.11
N TYR A 45 8.10 12.75 -3.77
CA TYR A 45 7.39 13.67 -2.89
C TYR A 45 8.22 14.32 -1.77
N VAL A 46 9.49 13.94 -1.58
CA VAL A 46 10.43 14.66 -0.70
C VAL A 46 10.64 16.10 -1.18
N ASP A 47 11.13 16.99 -0.31
CA ASP A 47 11.57 18.31 -0.74
C ASP A 47 12.71 18.16 -1.78
N GLN A 48 12.55 18.84 -2.92
CA GLN A 48 13.53 18.82 -4.02
C GLN A 48 14.95 19.19 -3.54
N ARG A 49 15.06 20.05 -2.52
CA ARG A 49 16.35 20.45 -1.93
C ARG A 49 17.07 19.32 -1.24
N GLU A 50 16.36 18.33 -0.70
CA GLU A 50 17.01 17.16 -0.10
C GLU A 50 17.75 16.37 -1.18
N ILE A 51 17.12 16.15 -2.34
CA ILE A 51 17.75 15.50 -3.48
C ILE A 51 18.88 16.37 -4.07
N ALA A 52 18.67 17.68 -4.20
CA ALA A 52 19.69 18.59 -4.72
C ALA A 52 20.88 18.81 -3.76
N SER A 53 20.75 18.43 -2.48
CA SER A 53 21.84 18.49 -1.52
C SER A 53 22.82 17.31 -1.61
N ILE A 54 22.44 16.26 -2.35
CA ILE A 54 23.26 15.08 -2.58
C ILE A 54 24.47 15.46 -3.44
N GLU A 55 25.66 14.99 -3.05
CA GLU A 55 26.90 15.29 -3.76
C GLU A 55 26.82 14.87 -5.25
N GLY A 56 27.01 15.84 -6.14
CA GLY A 56 26.99 15.60 -7.59
C GLY A 56 25.62 15.78 -8.25
N LEU A 57 24.57 16.13 -7.49
CA LEU A 57 23.27 16.51 -8.03
C LEU A 57 23.04 18.03 -7.93
N ASP A 58 22.28 18.55 -8.88
CA ASP A 58 21.80 19.93 -8.88
C ASP A 58 20.27 19.97 -8.84
N GLU A 59 19.70 21.17 -8.69
CA GLU A 59 18.24 21.37 -8.62
C GLU A 59 17.54 20.85 -9.87
N GLN A 60 18.15 20.97 -11.05
CA GLN A 60 17.56 20.52 -12.31
C GLN A 60 17.49 18.99 -12.36
N THR A 61 18.57 18.30 -11.98
CA THR A 61 18.63 16.84 -11.93
C THR A 61 17.67 16.30 -10.87
N ALA A 62 17.58 16.97 -9.72
CA ALA A 62 16.58 16.65 -8.69
C ALA A 62 15.15 16.74 -9.24
N GLU A 63 14.81 17.83 -9.95
CA GLU A 63 13.49 17.99 -10.57
C GLU A 63 13.17 16.85 -11.55
N GLU A 64 14.15 16.50 -12.39
CA GLU A 64 14.02 15.43 -13.36
C GLU A 64 13.77 14.08 -12.69
N LEU A 65 14.54 13.73 -11.65
CA LEU A 65 14.35 12.51 -10.88
C LEU A 65 12.95 12.43 -10.27
N GLN A 66 12.46 13.52 -9.69
CA GLN A 66 11.11 13.56 -9.14
C GLN A 66 10.04 13.40 -10.22
N ASN A 67 10.21 14.04 -11.37
CA ASN A 67 9.29 13.90 -12.49
C ASN A 67 9.23 12.47 -13.01
N ARG A 68 10.39 11.79 -13.12
CA ARG A 68 10.46 10.37 -13.51
C ARG A 68 9.83 9.46 -12.45
N ALA A 69 10.08 9.73 -11.17
CA ALA A 69 9.48 9.00 -10.06
C ALA A 69 7.94 9.10 -10.11
N ARG A 70 7.39 10.31 -10.24
CA ARG A 70 5.93 10.53 -10.38
C ARG A 70 5.36 9.83 -11.61
N ALA A 71 6.01 9.97 -12.77
CA ALA A 71 5.58 9.30 -13.98
C ALA A 71 5.59 7.77 -13.85
N ASN A 72 6.55 7.19 -13.13
CA ASN A 72 6.60 5.76 -12.83
C ASN A 72 5.41 5.32 -11.96
N LEU A 73 5.11 6.08 -10.90
CA LEU A 73 3.97 5.80 -10.01
C LEU A 73 2.64 5.92 -10.75
N GLU A 74 2.47 6.95 -11.58
CA GLU A 74 1.28 7.13 -12.42
C GLU A 74 1.09 5.96 -13.40
N LYS A 75 2.18 5.52 -14.03
CA LYS A 75 2.17 4.36 -14.92
C LYS A 75 1.76 3.08 -14.16
N ALA A 76 2.37 2.82 -13.01
CA ALA A 76 2.03 1.66 -12.19
C ALA A 76 0.56 1.68 -11.73
N ALA A 77 0.06 2.84 -11.32
CA ALA A 77 -1.35 3.02 -10.96
C ALA A 77 -2.29 2.77 -12.16
N ALA A 78 -1.93 3.25 -13.35
CA ALA A 78 -2.69 3.00 -14.57
C ALA A 78 -2.70 1.51 -14.97
N GLU A 79 -1.58 0.81 -14.79
CA GLU A 79 -1.48 -0.63 -15.02
C GLU A 79 -2.38 -1.43 -14.07
N LEU A 80 -2.39 -1.09 -12.77
CA LEU A 80 -3.28 -1.69 -11.78
C LEU A 80 -4.76 -1.42 -12.09
N GLU A 81 -5.10 -0.18 -12.48
CA GLU A 81 -6.47 0.18 -12.88
C GLU A 81 -6.90 -0.59 -14.14
N ALA A 82 -6.02 -0.74 -15.13
CA ALA A 82 -6.29 -1.53 -16.33
C ALA A 82 -6.50 -3.01 -15.98
N ARG A 83 -5.65 -3.57 -15.12
CA ARG A 83 -5.75 -4.96 -14.66
C ARG A 83 -7.03 -5.21 -13.88
N ARG A 84 -7.42 -4.29 -12.99
CA ARG A 84 -8.69 -4.33 -12.27
C ARG A 84 -9.88 -4.44 -13.24
N ARG A 85 -9.90 -3.59 -14.27
CA ARG A 85 -10.95 -3.61 -15.31
C ARG A 85 -10.95 -4.90 -16.10
N GLU A 86 -9.79 -5.43 -16.46
CA GLU A 86 -9.64 -6.72 -17.16
C GLU A 86 -10.22 -7.87 -16.33
N LEU A 87 -10.02 -7.84 -15.01
CA LEU A 87 -10.58 -8.83 -14.08
C LEU A 87 -12.10 -8.66 -13.86
N GLY A 88 -12.68 -7.55 -14.34
CA GLY A 88 -14.11 -7.25 -14.23
C GLY A 88 -14.54 -6.76 -12.85
N VAL A 89 -13.61 -6.25 -12.05
CA VAL A 89 -13.90 -5.65 -10.75
C VAL A 89 -14.61 -4.31 -10.98
N LEU A 90 -15.72 -4.08 -10.28
CA LEU A 90 -16.61 -2.94 -10.46
C LEU A 90 -16.06 -1.67 -9.79
N ASP A 91 -16.49 -0.51 -10.28
CA ASP A 91 -16.02 0.80 -9.81
C ASP A 91 -16.49 1.11 -8.38
N GLU A 92 -17.62 0.55 -7.96
CA GLU A 92 -18.16 0.74 -6.61
C GLU A 92 -17.23 0.28 -5.48
N LEU A 93 -16.35 -0.70 -5.74
CA LEU A 93 -15.33 -1.11 -4.79
C LEU A 93 -14.29 -0.01 -4.55
N LYS A 94 -14.06 0.91 -5.50
CA LYS A 94 -13.12 2.02 -5.33
C LYS A 94 -13.56 3.05 -4.28
N GLU A 95 -14.86 3.09 -3.99
CA GLU A 95 -15.43 3.99 -2.98
C GLU A 95 -15.61 3.28 -1.63
N ILE A 96 -14.94 2.14 -1.41
CA ILE A 96 -14.73 1.58 -0.07
C ILE A 96 -13.40 2.13 0.45
N GLU A 97 -13.47 2.82 1.59
CA GLU A 97 -12.29 3.37 2.25
C GLU A 97 -11.32 2.25 2.68
N GLY A 98 -10.02 2.46 2.45
CA GLY A 98 -8.97 1.48 2.75
C GLY A 98 -8.64 0.52 1.60
N LEU A 99 -9.45 0.44 0.53
CA LEU A 99 -9.07 -0.34 -0.66
C LEU A 99 -8.05 0.42 -1.52
N THR A 100 -6.88 -0.18 -1.69
CA THR A 100 -5.85 0.31 -2.62
C THR A 100 -6.03 -0.31 -4.02
N PRO A 101 -5.45 0.30 -5.09
CA PRO A 101 -5.47 -0.30 -6.43
C PRO A 101 -4.92 -1.73 -6.48
N ALA A 102 -3.88 -2.03 -5.71
CA ALA A 102 -3.31 -3.38 -5.62
C ALA A 102 -4.29 -4.37 -4.97
N MET A 103 -5.00 -3.95 -3.91
CA MET A 103 -6.04 -4.76 -3.27
C MET A 103 -7.20 -5.03 -4.21
N LEU A 104 -7.62 -4.06 -5.01
CA LEU A 104 -8.69 -4.24 -6.01
C LEU A 104 -8.32 -5.28 -7.07
N VAL A 105 -7.07 -5.29 -7.53
CA VAL A 105 -6.57 -6.35 -8.43
C VAL A 105 -6.60 -7.70 -7.74
N ALA A 106 -6.08 -7.78 -6.50
CA ALA A 106 -6.04 -9.02 -5.73
C ALA A 106 -7.44 -9.61 -5.47
N LEU A 107 -8.44 -8.77 -5.16
CA LEU A 107 -9.85 -9.17 -5.08
C LEU A 107 -10.34 -9.74 -6.41
N GLY A 108 -10.06 -9.06 -7.52
CA GLY A 108 -10.45 -9.53 -8.85
C GLY A 108 -9.84 -10.88 -9.23
N GLU A 109 -8.59 -11.14 -8.85
CA GLU A 109 -7.91 -12.43 -9.05
C GLU A 109 -8.51 -13.54 -8.19
N ALA A 110 -9.00 -13.20 -6.99
CA ALA A 110 -9.77 -14.09 -6.13
C ALA A 110 -11.25 -14.25 -6.55
N GLY A 111 -11.69 -13.54 -7.58
CA GLY A 111 -13.06 -13.60 -8.10
C GLY A 111 -14.06 -12.68 -7.39
N VAL A 112 -13.62 -11.85 -6.46
CA VAL A 112 -14.42 -10.83 -5.76
C VAL A 112 -14.45 -9.56 -6.61
N LYS A 113 -15.62 -9.22 -7.17
CA LYS A 113 -15.73 -8.18 -8.21
C LYS A 113 -16.68 -7.05 -7.86
N SER A 114 -17.59 -7.25 -6.92
CA SER A 114 -18.59 -6.27 -6.50
C SER A 114 -18.54 -5.99 -5.01
N VAL A 115 -19.23 -4.93 -4.58
CA VAL A 115 -19.43 -4.63 -3.15
C VAL A 115 -20.17 -5.77 -2.47
N GLU A 116 -21.15 -6.39 -3.14
CA GLU A 116 -21.88 -7.57 -2.63
C GLU A 116 -20.93 -8.76 -2.41
N ASP A 117 -20.05 -9.06 -3.36
CA ASP A 117 -19.09 -10.16 -3.21
C ASP A 117 -18.16 -9.93 -2.01
N LEU A 118 -17.68 -8.69 -1.82
CA LEU A 118 -16.82 -8.36 -0.69
C LEU A 118 -17.58 -8.35 0.65
N ALA A 119 -18.85 -7.95 0.64
CA ALA A 119 -19.71 -7.99 1.82
C ALA A 119 -19.98 -9.43 2.30
N ASP A 120 -20.03 -10.39 1.37
CA ASP A 120 -20.20 -11.82 1.63
C ASP A 120 -18.93 -12.49 2.16
N CYS A 121 -17.75 -11.91 1.91
CA CYS A 121 -16.48 -12.46 2.39
C CYS A 121 -16.40 -12.57 3.92
N ALA A 122 -15.67 -13.59 4.36
CA ALA A 122 -15.09 -13.68 5.69
C ALA A 122 -13.63 -13.17 5.69
N SER A 123 -13.08 -12.90 6.88
CA SER A 123 -11.66 -12.53 7.03
C SER A 123 -10.75 -13.55 6.36
N ASP A 124 -11.07 -14.83 6.49
CA ASP A 124 -10.28 -15.95 5.98
C ASP A 124 -10.23 -15.98 4.44
N ASP A 125 -11.24 -15.45 3.74
CA ASP A 125 -11.23 -15.31 2.28
C ASP A 125 -10.24 -14.23 1.83
N LEU A 126 -9.99 -13.24 2.69
CA LEU A 126 -9.07 -12.14 2.42
C LEU A 126 -7.65 -12.47 2.87
N ILE A 127 -7.43 -12.82 4.14
CA ILE A 127 -6.08 -13.03 4.67
C ILE A 127 -5.60 -14.49 4.60
N GLY A 128 -6.50 -15.43 4.30
CA GLY A 128 -6.23 -16.86 4.33
C GLY A 128 -6.39 -17.45 5.72
N TRP A 129 -6.37 -18.77 5.79
CA TRP A 129 -6.52 -19.53 7.03
C TRP A 129 -5.64 -20.77 7.03
N THR A 130 -5.53 -21.41 8.18
CA THR A 130 -4.65 -22.58 8.36
C THR A 130 -5.45 -23.75 8.91
N GLU A 131 -5.40 -24.89 8.21
CA GLU A 131 -6.03 -26.14 8.63
C GLU A 131 -4.98 -27.08 9.23
N ARG A 132 -5.30 -27.75 10.34
CA ARG A 132 -4.49 -28.84 10.86
C ARG A 132 -5.15 -30.19 10.56
N LYS A 133 -4.54 -30.98 9.67
CA LYS A 133 -5.04 -32.29 9.26
C LYS A 133 -3.97 -33.34 9.46
N ALA A 134 -4.29 -34.41 10.20
CA ALA A 134 -3.40 -35.55 10.45
C ALA A 134 -1.99 -35.19 10.98
N GLY A 135 -1.87 -34.11 11.74
CA GLY A 135 -0.58 -33.64 12.29
C GLY A 135 0.19 -32.67 11.39
N GLU A 136 -0.24 -32.48 10.14
CA GLU A 136 0.31 -31.51 9.20
C GLU A 136 -0.51 -30.21 9.21
N THR A 137 0.16 -29.09 8.95
CA THR A 137 -0.42 -27.74 8.90
C THR A 137 -0.47 -27.28 7.46
N VAL A 138 -1.68 -27.10 6.91
CA VAL A 138 -1.90 -26.67 5.53
C VAL A 138 -2.36 -25.22 5.55
N LYS A 139 -1.64 -24.33 4.85
CA LYS A 139 -2.01 -22.91 4.72
C LYS A 139 -2.82 -22.70 3.44
N HIS A 140 -4.02 -22.14 3.59
CA HIS A 140 -4.87 -21.70 2.50
C HIS A 140 -4.67 -20.20 2.28
N LYS A 141 -4.46 -19.78 1.03
CA LYS A 141 -4.31 -18.37 0.68
C LYS A 141 -5.67 -17.70 0.54
N GLY A 142 -5.78 -16.49 1.07
CA GLY A 142 -6.85 -15.54 0.75
C GLY A 142 -6.37 -14.51 -0.27
N ALA A 143 -7.28 -13.63 -0.70
CA ALA A 143 -7.02 -12.62 -1.72
C ALA A 143 -5.81 -11.72 -1.41
N PHE A 144 -5.64 -11.35 -0.14
CA PHE A 144 -4.58 -10.47 0.36
C PHE A 144 -3.41 -11.22 1.00
N SER A 145 -3.29 -12.53 0.83
CA SER A 145 -2.18 -13.30 1.45
C SER A 145 -0.77 -12.88 1.01
N ASP A 146 -0.66 -12.25 -0.17
CA ASP A 146 0.59 -11.71 -0.69
C ASP A 146 0.74 -10.19 -0.40
N LEU A 147 -0.20 -9.60 0.35
CA LEU A 147 -0.19 -8.22 0.82
C LEU A 147 -0.04 -8.17 2.34
N GLU A 148 0.48 -7.06 2.87
CA GLU A 148 0.61 -6.83 4.31
C GLU A 148 -0.71 -6.28 4.88
N VAL A 149 -1.73 -7.14 4.96
CA VAL A 149 -3.06 -6.78 5.48
C VAL A 149 -3.34 -7.56 6.76
N SER A 150 -3.64 -6.83 7.83
CA SER A 150 -4.01 -7.42 9.12
C SER A 150 -5.46 -7.94 9.12
N THR A 151 -5.78 -8.77 10.11
CA THR A 151 -7.13 -9.28 10.32
C THR A 151 -8.13 -8.15 10.62
N ASP A 152 -7.72 -7.13 11.37
CA ASP A 152 -8.58 -5.99 11.71
C ASP A 152 -8.88 -5.13 10.46
N GLU A 153 -7.88 -4.88 9.62
CA GLU A 153 -8.08 -4.20 8.34
C GLU A 153 -8.99 -4.99 7.40
N ALA A 154 -8.78 -6.30 7.27
CA ALA A 154 -9.65 -7.16 6.47
C ALA A 154 -11.11 -7.13 6.97
N ASN A 155 -11.31 -7.19 8.28
CA ASN A 155 -12.64 -7.06 8.89
C ASN A 155 -13.26 -5.68 8.65
N ALA A 156 -12.48 -4.61 8.77
CA ALA A 156 -12.93 -3.25 8.52
C ALA A 156 -13.42 -3.08 7.07
N LEU A 157 -12.70 -3.64 6.09
CA LEU A 157 -13.08 -3.62 4.68
C LEU A 157 -14.39 -4.38 4.43
N ILE A 158 -14.56 -5.56 5.04
CA ILE A 158 -15.79 -6.35 4.94
C ILE A 158 -16.97 -5.58 5.57
N ILE A 159 -16.78 -4.96 6.73
CA ILE A 159 -17.81 -4.15 7.39
C ILE A 159 -18.17 -2.95 6.52
N ALA A 160 -17.18 -2.24 5.97
CA ALA A 160 -17.41 -1.11 5.07
C ALA A 160 -18.18 -1.55 3.81
N ALA A 161 -17.86 -2.71 3.25
CA ALA A 161 -18.60 -3.30 2.14
C ALA A 161 -20.06 -3.61 2.54
N ARG A 162 -20.29 -4.23 3.71
CA ARG A 162 -21.64 -4.54 4.22
C ARG A 162 -22.49 -3.30 4.49
N VAL A 163 -21.87 -2.23 5.01
CA VAL A 163 -22.55 -0.93 5.19
C VAL A 163 -22.95 -0.37 3.82
N LYS A 164 -22.03 -0.41 2.85
CA LYS A 164 -22.26 0.10 1.50
C LYS A 164 -23.30 -0.71 0.72
N ALA A 165 -23.31 -2.02 0.90
CA ALA A 165 -24.32 -2.96 0.42
C ALA A 165 -25.69 -2.77 1.09
N GLY A 166 -25.75 -2.04 2.22
CA GLY A 166 -26.97 -1.88 3.01
C GLY A 166 -27.37 -3.11 3.82
N TRP A 167 -26.45 -4.06 4.02
CA TRP A 167 -26.68 -5.26 4.85
C TRP A 167 -26.71 -4.91 6.34
N ILE A 168 -25.94 -3.89 6.73
CA ILE A 168 -25.87 -3.38 8.10
C ILE A 168 -25.93 -1.85 8.09
N GLU A 169 -26.44 -1.27 9.16
CA GLU A 169 -26.43 0.18 9.35
C GLU A 169 -25.03 0.65 9.74
N ALA A 170 -24.60 1.81 9.23
CA ALA A 170 -23.35 2.41 9.65
C ALA A 170 -23.38 2.66 11.16
N PRO A 171 -22.29 2.37 11.91
CA PRO A 171 -22.24 2.74 13.31
C PRO A 171 -22.46 4.25 13.41
N ALA A 172 -23.37 4.67 14.29
CA ALA A 172 -23.57 6.09 14.56
C ALA A 172 -22.20 6.71 14.86
N PRO A 173 -21.84 7.87 14.23
CA PRO A 173 -20.55 8.49 14.47
C PRO A 173 -20.43 8.67 15.99
N ALA A 174 -19.40 8.03 16.57
CA ALA A 174 -19.11 8.21 17.98
C ALA A 174 -19.02 9.72 18.20
N ALA A 175 -19.92 10.25 19.03
CA ALA A 175 -19.86 11.65 19.43
C ALA A 175 -18.43 11.90 19.87
N ALA A 176 -17.74 12.81 19.15
CA ALA A 176 -16.41 13.25 19.52
C ALA A 176 -16.44 13.51 21.03
N GLU A 177 -15.66 12.74 21.79
CA GLU A 177 -15.46 13.02 23.21
C GLU A 177 -15.07 14.49 23.29
N GLU A 178 -15.98 15.31 23.83
CA GLU A 178 -15.70 16.69 24.14
C GLU A 178 -14.46 16.68 25.02
N ALA A 179 -13.34 17.14 24.46
CA ALA A 179 -12.14 17.43 25.22
C ALA A 179 -12.58 18.28 26.43
N PRO A 180 -12.22 17.90 27.67
CA PRO A 180 -12.63 18.69 28.81
C PRO A 180 -12.02 20.08 28.62
N ALA A 181 -12.90 21.08 28.56
CA ALA A 181 -12.51 22.47 28.54
C ALA A 181 -11.60 22.73 29.74
N ASP A 182 -10.40 23.22 29.44
CA ASP A 182 -9.42 23.71 30.40
C ASP A 182 -10.10 24.74 31.32
N GLU A 183 -10.46 24.30 32.52
CA GLU A 183 -10.98 25.17 33.57
C GLU A 183 -9.80 25.90 34.21
N SER A 184 -9.35 26.93 33.51
CA SER A 184 -8.65 28.05 34.11
C SER A 184 -9.60 28.72 35.12
N ALA A 185 -9.47 28.37 36.40
CA ALA A 185 -10.06 29.10 37.51
C ALA A 185 -9.04 29.28 38.64
N GLU A 186 -8.85 30.54 38.99
CA GLU A 186 -7.93 31.11 39.97
C GLU A 186 -7.97 30.47 41.37
N ALA A 187 -6.78 30.31 41.98
CA ALA A 187 -6.52 30.60 43.40
C ALA A 187 -5.02 30.73 43.67
#